data_AF-A0A6P1TH52-F1
#
_entry.id   AF-A0A6P1TH52-F1
#
_cell.length_a   1.000
_cell.length_b   1.000
_cell.length_c   1.000
_cell.angle_alpha   90.00
_cell.angle_beta   90.00
_cell.angle_gamma   90.00
#
_symmetry.space_group_name_H-M   'P 1'
#
loop_
_entity.id
_entity.type
_entity.pdbx_description
1 polymer ?
#
loop_
_entity_poly.entity_id
_entity_poly.type
_entity_poly.pdbx_seq_one_letter_code
_entity_poly.pdbx_strand_id
1 'polypeptide(L)'
;MKKFDSAVLQERLIYQNRLEKPADMDGFILEGQADINFENNSMRLRNALDNDMGQKANYVLWCPEVFPENVKITWEFKPVTDVGLCILFFAAAGSISSGIQEPDGI
;
A
#
# COMPACT_ATOMS: atom_id res chain seq x y z
N MET A 1 -0.02 21.98 -38.78
CA MET A 1 0.66 21.22 -37.71
C MET A 1 -0.07 21.55 -36.41
N LYS A 2 -0.87 20.62 -35.85
CA LYS A 2 -1.61 20.89 -34.60
C LYS A 2 -0.59 20.98 -33.47
N LYS A 3 -0.53 22.13 -32.79
CA LYS A 3 0.22 22.27 -31.54
C LYS A 3 -0.53 21.47 -30.50
N PHE A 4 0.10 20.41 -29.98
CA PHE A 4 -0.35 19.80 -28.76
C PHE A 4 0.09 20.73 -27.63
N ASP A 5 -0.86 21.38 -26.97
CA ASP A 5 -0.58 22.02 -25.70
C ASP A 5 -0.14 20.91 -24.73
N SER A 6 1.14 20.91 -24.41
CA SER A 6 1.69 20.16 -23.29
C SER A 6 1.08 20.76 -22.03
N ALA A 7 -0.07 20.24 -21.61
CA ALA A 7 -0.59 20.53 -20.27
C ALA A 7 0.51 20.16 -19.27
N VAL A 8 1.01 21.16 -18.54
CA VAL A 8 1.97 20.93 -17.46
C VAL A 8 1.21 20.18 -16.37
N LEU A 9 1.53 18.89 -16.21
CA LEU A 9 1.05 18.12 -15.07
C LEU A 9 1.68 18.71 -13.80
N GLN A 10 0.87 19.42 -13.02
CA GLN A 10 1.30 19.94 -11.74
C GLN A 10 1.14 18.83 -10.69
N GLU A 11 2.24 18.21 -10.29
CA GLU A 11 2.26 17.24 -9.21
C GLU A 11 2.13 17.95 -7.85
N ARG A 12 1.31 17.40 -6.95
CA ARG A 12 1.19 17.85 -5.56
C ARG A 12 1.37 16.64 -4.65
N LEU A 13 2.19 16.79 -3.60
CA LEU A 13 2.30 15.79 -2.54
C LEU A 13 1.00 15.75 -1.74
N ILE A 14 0.32 14.60 -1.74
CA ILE A 14 -0.93 14.39 -1.00
C ILE A 14 -0.76 13.46 0.21
N TYR A 15 0.28 12.63 0.21
CA TYR A 15 0.60 11.72 1.31
C TYR A 15 2.08 11.38 1.29
N GLN A 16 2.67 11.26 2.47
CA GLN A 16 4.02 10.77 2.65
C GLN A 16 4.09 10.02 3.96
N ASN A 17 4.73 8.86 3.92
CA ASN A 17 5.02 8.07 5.10
C ASN A 17 6.44 7.51 4.96
N ARG A 18 7.26 7.70 6.00
CA ARG A 18 8.66 7.27 5.99
C ARG A 18 8.81 5.79 6.33
N LEU A 19 7.81 5.20 6.99
CA LEU A 19 7.79 3.80 7.41
C LEU A 19 9.04 3.42 8.22
N GLU A 20 9.43 4.24 9.19
CA GLU A 20 10.68 4.07 9.95
C GLU A 20 10.46 3.57 11.37
N LYS A 21 9.23 3.69 11.89
CA LYS A 21 8.89 3.37 13.28
C LYS A 21 7.45 2.84 13.41
N PRO A 22 7.11 2.15 14.51
CA PRO A 22 5.76 1.59 14.71
C PRO A 22 4.62 2.59 14.56
N ALA A 23 4.78 3.83 15.04
CA ALA A 23 3.76 4.88 14.93
C ALA A 23 3.46 5.31 13.47
N ASP A 24 4.38 5.06 12.54
CA ASP A 24 4.14 5.32 11.13
C ASP A 24 3.12 4.33 10.52
N MET A 25 2.81 3.24 11.24
CA MET A 25 1.82 2.23 10.85
C MET A 25 0.47 2.42 11.53
N ASP A 26 0.25 3.55 12.21
CA ASP A 26 -1.03 3.84 12.88
C ASP A 26 -2.17 3.76 11.85
N GLY A 27 -3.14 2.86 12.11
CA GLY A 27 -4.30 2.64 11.25
C GLY A 27 -4.10 1.67 10.08
N PHE A 28 -2.88 1.21 9.79
CA PHE A 28 -2.67 0.18 8.77
C PHE A 28 -3.38 -1.13 9.12
N ILE A 29 -3.90 -1.81 8.10
CA ILE A 29 -4.67 -3.05 8.26
C ILE A 29 -3.86 -4.20 7.67
N LEU A 30 -3.52 -5.19 8.51
CA LEU A 30 -2.86 -6.42 8.08
C LEU A 30 -3.90 -7.51 7.85
N GLU A 31 -3.99 -8.00 6.62
CA GLU A 31 -4.70 -9.23 6.27
C GLU A 31 -3.69 -10.38 6.16
N GLY A 32 -3.91 -11.46 6.93
CA GLY A 32 -2.96 -12.57 7.04
C GLY A 32 -2.01 -12.41 8.24
N GLN A 33 -0.84 -13.04 8.17
CA GLN A 33 0.15 -13.03 9.25
C GLN A 33 1.55 -12.68 8.73
N ALA A 34 2.10 -11.58 9.24
CA ALA A 34 3.41 -11.07 8.86
C ALA A 34 4.19 -10.63 10.10
N ASP A 35 5.49 -10.87 10.07
CA ASP A 35 6.43 -10.24 10.99
C ASP A 35 6.79 -8.87 10.42
N ILE A 36 6.41 -7.82 11.15
CA ILE A 36 6.71 -6.42 10.81
C ILE A 36 7.65 -5.87 11.86
N ASN A 37 8.83 -5.46 11.45
CA ASN A 37 9.79 -4.80 12.34
C ASN A 37 10.41 -3.57 11.67
N PHE A 38 11.16 -2.80 12.45
CA PHE A 38 11.78 -1.55 12.02
C PHE A 38 13.27 -1.61 12.34
N GLU A 39 14.10 -1.61 11.30
CA GLU A 39 15.54 -1.72 11.40
C GLU A 39 16.17 -0.67 10.47
N ASN A 40 17.19 0.05 10.94
CA ASN A 40 17.91 1.07 10.17
C ASN A 40 17.00 2.16 9.54
N ASN A 41 16.00 2.63 10.29
CA ASN A 41 14.99 3.60 9.81
C ASN A 41 14.24 3.08 8.56
N SER A 42 13.86 1.82 8.54
CA SER A 42 13.05 1.24 7.47
C SER A 42 12.19 0.10 8.01
N MET A 43 10.97 0.01 7.50
CA MET A 43 10.08 -1.10 7.75
C MET A 43 10.57 -2.33 6.99
N ARG A 44 10.57 -3.47 7.67
CA ARG A 44 10.87 -4.77 7.08
C ARG A 44 9.68 -5.69 7.31
N LEU A 45 9.29 -6.35 6.22
CA LEU A 45 8.15 -7.25 6.15
C LEU A 45 8.63 -8.67 5.84
N ARG A 46 8.06 -9.67 6.53
CA ARG A 46 8.33 -11.09 6.32
C ARG A 46 7.09 -11.92 6.60
N ASN A 47 6.90 -13.03 5.89
CA ASN A 47 5.89 -14.03 6.27
C ASN A 47 6.17 -14.55 7.70
N ALA A 48 5.16 -14.51 8.57
CA ALA A 48 5.27 -15.10 9.92
C ALA A 48 5.02 -16.62 9.90
N LEU A 49 4.37 -17.12 8.84
CA LEU A 49 4.06 -18.53 8.65
C LEU A 49 5.06 -19.20 7.69
N ASP A 50 5.15 -20.52 7.79
CA ASP A 50 6.02 -21.33 6.93
C ASP A 50 5.53 -21.28 5.46
N ASN A 51 6.49 -21.23 4.53
CA ASN A 51 6.23 -21.22 3.10
C ASN A 51 5.47 -22.48 2.64
N ASP A 52 5.64 -23.61 3.34
CA ASP A 52 4.93 -24.86 3.06
C ASP A 52 3.41 -24.76 3.29
N MET A 53 2.94 -23.70 3.96
CA MET A 53 1.50 -23.41 4.11
C MET A 53 0.89 -22.75 2.85
N GLY A 54 1.70 -22.51 1.81
CA GLY A 54 1.25 -22.00 0.52
C GLY A 54 0.54 -20.64 0.65
N GLN A 55 -0.63 -20.51 0.02
CA GLN A 55 -1.40 -19.26 0.01
C GLN A 55 -1.77 -18.74 1.41
N LYS A 56 -1.87 -19.63 2.41
CA LYS A 56 -2.17 -19.22 3.80
C LYS A 56 -1.03 -18.43 4.44
N ALA A 57 0.21 -18.58 3.94
CA ALA A 57 1.35 -17.83 4.42
C ALA A 57 1.38 -16.39 3.87
N ASN A 58 0.62 -16.10 2.81
CA ASN A 58 0.59 -14.78 2.20
C ASN A 58 -0.12 -13.76 3.10
N TYR A 59 0.27 -12.50 2.95
CA TYR A 59 -0.34 -11.37 3.65
C TYR A 59 -0.48 -10.17 2.73
N VAL A 60 -1.37 -9.26 3.09
CA VAL A 60 -1.52 -7.95 2.47
C VAL A 60 -1.55 -6.90 3.58
N LEU A 61 -0.81 -5.82 3.38
CA LEU A 61 -0.72 -4.72 4.33
C LEU A 61 -1.30 -3.46 3.68
N TRP A 62 -2.44 -3.02 4.17
CA TRP A 62 -3.22 -1.92 3.59
C TRP A 62 -2.92 -0.61 4.32
N CYS A 63 -2.57 0.42 3.53
CA CYS A 63 -2.57 1.81 3.97
C CYS A 63 -4.03 2.24 4.24
N PRO A 64 -4.34 2.91 5.36
CA PRO A 64 -5.73 3.29 5.67
C PRO A 64 -6.26 4.43 4.80
N GLU A 65 -5.37 5.18 4.17
CA GLU A 65 -5.73 6.34 3.36
C GLU A 65 -6.37 5.95 2.03
N VAL A 66 -7.49 6.59 1.71
CA VAL A 66 -8.13 6.49 0.39
C VAL A 66 -7.54 7.55 -0.52
N PHE A 67 -6.87 7.11 -1.58
CA PHE A 67 -6.25 7.99 -2.56
C PHE A 67 -7.23 8.32 -3.72
N PRO A 68 -7.17 9.54 -4.28
CA PRO A 68 -7.96 9.89 -5.45
C PRO A 68 -7.47 9.14 -6.70
N GLU A 69 -8.21 9.28 -7.80
CA GLU A 69 -7.73 8.88 -9.12
C GLU A 69 -6.52 9.72 -9.59
N ASN A 70 -5.85 9.27 -10.66
CA ASN A 70 -4.73 9.98 -11.30
C ASN A 70 -3.55 10.29 -10.37
N VAL A 71 -3.14 9.30 -9.57
CA VAL A 71 -2.00 9.41 -8.64
C VAL A 71 -0.71 8.87 -9.22
N LYS A 72 0.40 9.42 -8.73
CA LYS A 72 1.75 8.89 -8.90
C LYS A 72 2.22 8.36 -7.55
N ILE A 73 2.48 7.06 -7.47
CA ILE A 73 2.93 6.38 -6.25
C ILE A 73 4.41 6.07 -6.41
N THR A 74 5.23 6.52 -5.47
CA THR A 74 6.66 6.24 -5.41
C THR A 74 7.01 5.62 -4.07
N TRP A 75 7.83 4.57 -4.07
CA TRP A 75 8.36 3.94 -2.87
C TRP A 75 9.75 3.39 -3.13
N GLU A 76 10.54 3.24 -2.07
CA GLU A 76 11.81 2.54 -2.11
C GLU A 76 11.59 1.08 -1.69
N PHE A 77 12.17 0.14 -2.44
CA PHE A 77 12.04 -1.29 -2.18
C PHE A 77 13.41 -1.96 -2.22
N LYS A 78 13.70 -2.76 -1.20
CA LYS A 78 14.92 -3.56 -1.11
C LYS A 78 14.56 -5.02 -0.82
N PRO A 79 14.74 -5.95 -1.76
CA PRO A 79 14.59 -7.37 -1.46
C PRO A 79 15.69 -7.79 -0.47
N VAL A 80 15.30 -8.47 0.60
CA VAL A 80 16.23 -9.02 1.62
C VAL A 80 16.59 -10.47 1.30
N THR A 81 15.77 -11.14 0.49
CA THR A 81 15.96 -12.50 -0.03
C THR A 81 15.63 -12.51 -1.53
N ASP A 82 16.14 -13.51 -2.24
CA ASP A 82 15.83 -13.77 -3.66
C ASP A 82 14.60 -14.69 -3.85
N VAL A 83 14.09 -15.26 -2.75
CA VAL A 83 12.85 -16.05 -2.72
C VAL A 83 11.68 -15.17 -2.30
N GLY A 84 10.61 -15.17 -3.11
CA GLY A 84 9.34 -14.53 -2.81
C GLY A 84 8.75 -13.74 -3.98
N LEU A 85 7.58 -13.16 -3.76
CA LEU A 85 6.89 -12.26 -4.69
C LEU A 85 6.38 -11.05 -3.91
N CYS A 86 6.63 -9.85 -4.42
CA CYS A 86 6.06 -8.61 -3.89
C CYS A 86 5.10 -8.03 -4.91
N ILE A 87 3.91 -7.61 -4.46
CA ILE A 87 2.86 -7.02 -5.30
C ILE A 87 2.42 -5.71 -4.63
N LEU A 88 2.29 -4.64 -5.41
CA LEU A 88 1.60 -3.43 -4.97
C LEU A 88 0.18 -3.44 -5.53
N PHE A 89 -0.81 -3.43 -4.63
CA PHE A 89 -2.20 -3.17 -4.97
C PHE A 89 -2.48 -1.66 -4.90
N PHE A 90 -3.23 -1.14 -5.87
CA PHE A 90 -3.68 0.24 -5.93
C PHE A 90 -5.07 0.29 -6.57
N ALA A 91 -5.80 1.39 -6.36
CA ALA A 91 -7.21 1.51 -6.75
C ALA A 91 -8.08 0.34 -6.23
N ALA A 92 -7.72 -0.20 -5.05
CA ALA A 92 -8.49 -1.24 -4.38
C ALA A 92 -9.71 -0.59 -3.73
N ALA A 93 -10.89 -1.04 -4.13
CA ALA A 93 -12.15 -0.69 -3.52
C ALA A 93 -12.95 -1.97 -3.31
N GLY A 94 -13.71 -2.04 -2.22
CA GLY A 94 -14.69 -3.11 -2.05
C GLY A 94 -15.70 -3.09 -3.20
N SER A 95 -16.13 -4.26 -3.69
CA SER A 95 -17.30 -4.30 -4.55
C SER A 95 -18.49 -3.74 -3.76
N ILE A 96 -19.20 -2.76 -4.33
CA ILE A 96 -20.46 -2.20 -3.78
C ILE A 96 -21.54 -3.30 -3.57
N SER A 97 -21.31 -4.53 -4.02
CA SER A 97 -22.17 -5.69 -3.76
C SER A 97 -22.02 -6.27 -2.35
N SER A 98 -22.24 -5.47 -1.30
CA SER A 98 -22.88 -5.88 -0.03
C SER A 98 -22.96 -4.70 0.96
N GLY A 99 -23.80 -3.71 0.63
CA GLY A 99 -24.61 -3.01 1.64
C GLY A 99 -23.90 -2.20 2.72
N ILE A 100 -22.80 -1.51 2.41
CA ILE A 100 -22.31 -0.43 3.27
C ILE A 100 -22.96 0.87 2.79
N GLN A 101 -23.77 1.47 3.67
CA GLN A 101 -24.47 2.71 3.44
C GLN A 101 -23.47 3.87 3.58
N GLU A 102 -23.32 4.69 2.53
CA GLU A 102 -22.63 5.98 2.59
C GLU A 102 -23.25 6.84 3.71
N PRO A 103 -22.46 7.61 4.49
CA PRO A 103 -23.03 8.64 5.34
C PRO A 103 -23.60 9.74 4.45
N ASP A 104 -24.85 10.12 4.70
CA ASP A 104 -25.53 11.20 3.99
C ASP A 104 -24.67 12.46 4.01
N GLY A 105 -24.37 12.97 2.81
CA GLY A 105 -23.64 14.21 2.62
C GLY A 105 -24.33 15.38 3.33
N ILE A 106 -23.51 16.21 3.98
CA ILE A 106 -23.86 17.58 4.38
C ILE A 106 -23.21 18.53 3.38
#